data_AF-A0A433F615-F1
#
_entry.id   AF-A0A433F615-F1
#
_cell.length_a   1.000
_cell.length_b   1.000
_cell.length_c   1.000
_cell.angle_alpha   90.00
_cell.angle_beta   90.00
_cell.angle_gamma   90.00
#
_symmetry.space_group_name_H-M   'P 1'
#
loop_
_entity.id
_entity.type
_entity.pdbx_description
1 polymer ?
#
loop_
_entity_poly.entity_id
_entity_poly.type
_entity_poly.pdbx_seq_one_letter_code
_entity_poly.pdbx_strand_id
1 'polypeptide(L)'
;MRWAGTEAFLLDCGSLPEVVRWHAHLAAHPFPGQVDVLAAATTVLVSFASARTARAGASAVGSVAPAESAGEQGRTVEIPVVYDGEDLAEVARLTGLGERGVVEAHTGALWTAAFGGFAPGFTYLVADGDPLDVPRRDSPRTAVPAGSVALAGTFSAVYPRSSPGGWQLIGRTDAVLWDETREPPALIRPGDTVRYRAVRELVTVADDATVAPARPSPAAHALVVEAPGMQTLVQDLGRPGLGDLGVPSSGAADRASAAQANRLVGNDAPAEVLEVTLGGLSLTARGHHVLALTGAPVTGTITRSADPSPTESGLSTTTAGATRAGTAADGDPATATARTAPAADTEPPVDTASAVDAAPSGHVRSVPFCAPFALYDGERLRLDTASRGLRCCVAVRGGLDLPEVLGSRSTDVLSGTGPDPVAAGDELPVHPVPAGRAVGLPEPPEVEIPDRGETAVLRIVPGPRDDWFTPESLAALTGRTWRVATNSNRVGVRFEEPQDGPALERSRTEELASEGVVTGSLQVPHSGVPVLFLADHPVTGGYPVIAVVVPRDLPLAAQLAPGTDVRFEVAEVADTARTSPPQAAPFQTSPPQSTPSQPTPDQTTRTGESA
;
A
#
# COMPACT_ATOMS: atom_id res chain seq x y z
N MET A 1 27.26 -2.74 -10.16
CA MET A 1 26.02 -3.48 -9.83
C MET A 1 26.10 -3.89 -8.37
N ARG A 2 25.01 -3.70 -7.61
CA ARG A 2 24.88 -4.05 -6.19
C ARG A 2 23.55 -4.74 -5.95
N TRP A 3 23.53 -5.83 -5.19
CA TRP A 3 22.28 -6.53 -4.89
C TRP A 3 21.45 -5.74 -3.88
N ALA A 4 20.14 -5.68 -4.12
CA ALA A 4 19.15 -5.17 -3.18
C ALA A 4 18.23 -6.34 -2.83
N GLY A 5 18.67 -7.16 -1.87
CA GLY A 5 18.03 -8.44 -1.56
C GLY A 5 18.30 -9.51 -2.62
N THR A 6 17.36 -10.43 -2.81
CA THR A 6 17.51 -11.56 -3.75
C THR A 6 16.82 -11.34 -5.09
N GLU A 7 15.95 -10.34 -5.21
CA GLU A 7 15.04 -10.16 -6.35
C GLU A 7 15.22 -8.81 -7.06
N ALA A 8 16.22 -8.03 -6.66
CA ALA A 8 16.53 -6.75 -7.29
C ALA A 8 18.02 -6.43 -7.19
N PHE A 9 18.49 -5.55 -8.07
CA PHE A 9 19.83 -4.96 -7.98
C PHE A 9 19.84 -3.51 -8.48
N LEU A 10 20.80 -2.74 -7.96
CA LEU A 10 21.12 -1.38 -8.40
C LEU A 10 22.29 -1.40 -9.38
N LEU A 11 22.15 -0.62 -10.45
CA LEU A 11 23.24 -0.24 -11.36
C LEU A 11 23.74 1.14 -10.95
N ASP A 12 24.94 1.21 -10.38
CA ASP A 12 25.64 2.47 -10.15
C ASP A 12 26.08 3.03 -11.52
N CYS A 13 25.61 4.23 -11.85
CA CYS A 13 25.96 4.96 -13.06
C CYS A 13 26.90 6.11 -12.68
N GLY A 14 27.90 6.38 -13.52
CA GLY A 14 28.87 7.45 -13.29
C GLY A 14 28.33 8.85 -13.55
N SER A 15 27.16 8.97 -14.20
CA SER A 15 26.55 10.26 -14.55
C SER A 15 25.04 10.14 -14.77
N LEU A 16 24.32 11.26 -14.66
CA LEU A 16 22.89 11.30 -14.91
C LEU A 16 22.51 10.93 -16.37
N PRO A 17 23.24 11.36 -17.42
CA PRO A 17 22.98 10.90 -18.78
C PRO A 17 23.11 9.38 -18.93
N GLU A 18 24.01 8.74 -18.18
CA GLU A 18 24.13 7.29 -18.16
C GLU A 18 22.91 6.61 -17.51
N VAL A 19 22.39 7.17 -16.41
CA VAL A 19 21.14 6.72 -15.78
C VAL A 19 19.98 6.76 -16.78
N VAL A 20 19.80 7.89 -17.47
CA VAL A 20 18.73 8.05 -18.47
C VAL A 20 18.85 7.03 -19.60
N ARG A 21 20.07 6.75 -20.09
CA ARG A 21 20.29 5.73 -21.12
C ARG A 21 19.97 4.32 -20.64
N TRP A 22 20.44 3.93 -19.45
CA TRP A 22 20.16 2.61 -18.88
C TRP A 22 18.67 2.41 -18.64
N HIS A 23 18.03 3.41 -18.04
CA HIS A 23 16.60 3.43 -17.80
C HIS A 23 15.80 3.25 -19.09
N ALA A 24 16.03 4.11 -20.08
CA ALA A 24 15.34 4.03 -21.38
C ALA A 24 15.56 2.68 -22.07
N HIS A 25 16.78 2.14 -22.00
CA HIS A 25 17.08 0.83 -22.57
C HIS A 25 16.31 -0.30 -21.90
N LEU A 26 16.32 -0.35 -20.56
CA LEU A 26 15.68 -1.41 -19.77
C LEU A 26 14.16 -1.29 -19.73
N ALA A 27 13.61 -0.10 -19.93
CA ALA A 27 12.18 0.11 -20.13
C ALA A 27 11.73 -0.41 -21.51
N ALA A 28 12.52 -0.16 -22.57
CA ALA A 28 12.21 -0.62 -23.92
C ALA A 28 12.53 -2.12 -24.16
N HIS A 29 13.53 -2.65 -23.46
CA HIS A 29 14.04 -4.01 -23.61
C HIS A 29 14.16 -4.71 -22.25
N PRO A 30 13.04 -4.95 -21.54
CA PRO A 30 13.08 -5.52 -20.21
C PRO A 30 13.66 -6.94 -20.22
N PHE A 31 14.40 -7.28 -19.18
CA PHE A 31 14.86 -8.66 -19.00
C PHE A 31 13.66 -9.61 -18.76
N PRO A 32 13.78 -10.90 -19.08
CA PRO A 32 12.76 -11.88 -18.72
C PRO A 32 12.47 -11.89 -17.22
N GLY A 33 11.22 -11.61 -16.85
CA GLY A 33 10.78 -11.54 -15.46
C GLY A 33 11.19 -10.26 -14.71
N GLN A 34 11.65 -9.22 -15.41
CA GLN A 34 11.74 -7.86 -14.88
C GLN A 34 10.33 -7.36 -14.55
N VAL A 35 10.18 -6.77 -13.37
CA VAL A 35 8.91 -6.27 -12.83
C VAL A 35 8.88 -4.75 -12.83
N ASP A 36 10.00 -4.13 -12.46
CA ASP A 36 10.13 -2.68 -12.41
C ASP A 36 11.55 -2.26 -12.79
N VAL A 37 11.66 -1.04 -13.31
CA VAL A 37 12.92 -0.34 -13.53
C VAL A 37 12.74 1.07 -13.01
N LEU A 38 13.65 1.55 -12.15
CA LEU A 38 13.52 2.85 -11.51
C LEU A 38 14.83 3.62 -11.61
N ALA A 39 14.82 4.74 -12.32
CA ALA A 39 15.91 5.70 -12.32
C ALA A 39 15.88 6.55 -11.05
N ALA A 40 17.04 6.76 -10.43
CA ALA A 40 17.15 7.60 -9.24
C ALA A 40 18.56 8.17 -9.12
N ALA A 41 18.70 9.47 -9.41
CA ALA A 41 19.93 10.24 -9.38
C ALA A 41 21.10 9.61 -10.16
N THR A 42 21.92 8.79 -9.50
CA THR A 42 23.09 8.11 -10.07
C THR A 42 22.91 6.58 -10.14
N THR A 43 21.69 6.09 -9.96
CA THR A 43 21.39 4.65 -9.91
C THR A 43 20.19 4.30 -10.80
N VAL A 44 20.18 3.05 -11.28
CA VAL A 44 18.99 2.40 -11.85
C VAL A 44 18.72 1.13 -11.07
N LEU A 45 17.57 1.06 -10.38
CA LEU A 45 17.07 -0.16 -9.75
C LEU A 45 16.37 -1.01 -10.80
N VAL A 46 16.64 -2.31 -10.79
CA VAL A 46 15.91 -3.31 -11.59
C VAL A 46 15.38 -4.37 -10.65
N SER A 47 14.06 -4.57 -10.64
CA SER A 47 13.39 -5.58 -9.81
C SER A 47 12.81 -6.70 -10.67
N PHE A 48 12.66 -7.89 -10.07
CA PHE A 48 12.26 -9.10 -10.78
C PHE A 48 11.22 -9.88 -9.99
N ALA A 49 10.42 -10.69 -10.69
CA ALA A 49 9.37 -11.51 -10.09
C ALA A 49 9.90 -12.70 -9.27
N SER A 50 11.21 -13.00 -9.36
CA SER A 50 11.84 -14.08 -8.62
C SER A 50 13.36 -13.92 -8.53
N ALA A 51 13.97 -14.51 -7.51
CA ALA A 51 15.43 -14.58 -7.39
C ALA A 51 16.12 -15.26 -8.59
N ARG A 52 15.43 -16.21 -9.24
CA ARG A 52 15.96 -16.91 -10.43
C ARG A 52 16.08 -15.96 -11.63
N THR A 53 15.03 -15.18 -11.91
CA THR A 53 15.04 -14.22 -13.02
C THR A 53 15.96 -13.05 -12.73
N ALA A 54 16.07 -12.62 -11.46
CA ALA A 54 17.05 -11.62 -11.04
C ALA A 54 18.50 -12.05 -11.33
N ARG A 55 18.87 -13.28 -10.99
CA ARG A 55 20.21 -13.82 -11.29
C ARG A 55 20.50 -13.91 -12.78
N ALA A 56 19.49 -14.27 -13.58
CA ALA A 56 19.62 -14.30 -15.03
C ALA A 56 19.85 -12.88 -15.59
N GLY A 57 19.07 -11.90 -15.15
CA GLY A 57 19.25 -10.49 -15.52
C GLY A 57 20.62 -9.95 -15.10
N ALA A 58 21.04 -10.22 -13.86
CA ALA A 58 22.35 -9.84 -13.34
C ALA A 58 23.52 -10.47 -14.13
N SER A 59 23.34 -11.67 -14.68
CA SER A 59 24.36 -12.31 -15.53
C SER A 59 24.41 -11.69 -16.93
N ALA A 60 23.28 -11.19 -17.44
CA ALA A 60 23.17 -10.59 -18.76
C ALA A 60 23.58 -9.11 -18.80
N VAL A 61 23.46 -8.39 -17.67
CA VAL A 61 23.66 -6.93 -17.63
C VAL A 61 25.05 -6.49 -18.09
N GLY A 62 26.08 -7.30 -17.82
CA GLY A 62 27.46 -7.01 -18.26
C GLY A 62 27.66 -7.04 -19.78
N SER A 63 26.73 -7.64 -20.54
CA SER A 63 26.76 -7.65 -22.00
C SER A 63 25.87 -6.58 -22.65
N VAL A 64 25.11 -5.83 -21.85
CA VAL A 64 24.21 -4.79 -22.34
C VAL A 64 24.98 -3.49 -22.56
N ALA A 65 24.83 -2.90 -23.75
CA ALA A 65 25.35 -1.59 -24.09
C ALA A 65 24.17 -0.69 -24.50
N PRO A 66 23.66 0.16 -23.59
CA PRO A 66 22.63 1.15 -23.93
C PRO A 66 23.10 2.06 -25.06
N ALA A 67 22.24 2.33 -26.04
CA ALA A 67 22.58 3.19 -27.17
C ALA A 67 22.95 4.61 -26.73
N GLU A 68 23.93 5.24 -27.37
CA GLU A 68 24.38 6.61 -27.05
C GLU A 68 23.30 7.66 -27.29
N SER A 69 22.41 7.42 -28.26
CA SER A 69 21.24 8.25 -28.51
C SER A 69 20.05 7.67 -27.77
N ALA A 70 19.44 8.47 -26.89
CA ALA A 70 18.13 8.15 -26.36
C ALA A 70 17.17 7.93 -27.55
N GLY A 71 16.43 6.82 -27.54
CA GLY A 71 15.27 6.65 -28.43
C GLY A 71 14.29 7.81 -28.24
N GLU A 72 13.34 7.97 -29.18
CA GLU A 72 12.35 9.05 -29.30
C GLU A 72 12.26 10.00 -28.10
N GLN A 73 12.68 11.26 -28.29
CA GLN A 73 12.48 12.32 -27.31
C GLN A 73 11.00 12.35 -26.90
N GLY A 74 10.74 12.34 -25.60
CA GLY A 74 9.40 12.44 -25.06
C GLY A 74 8.73 13.76 -25.45
N ARG A 75 7.47 13.92 -25.08
CA ARG A 75 6.71 15.12 -25.46
C ARG A 75 7.27 16.35 -24.75
N THR A 76 7.11 17.52 -25.36
CA THR A 76 7.35 18.80 -24.67
C THR A 76 6.08 19.25 -23.95
N VAL A 77 6.17 19.42 -22.64
CA VAL A 77 5.12 19.92 -21.75
C VAL A 77 5.39 21.38 -21.42
N GLU A 78 4.43 22.27 -21.67
CA GLU A 78 4.51 23.67 -21.25
C GLU A 78 3.85 23.84 -19.89
N ILE A 79 4.57 24.44 -18.92
CA ILE A 79 4.05 24.70 -17.57
C ILE A 79 3.99 26.20 -17.31
N PRO A 80 2.78 26.79 -17.15
CA PRO A 80 2.64 28.19 -16.79
C PRO A 80 3.02 28.39 -15.32
N VAL A 81 3.85 29.40 -15.04
CA VAL A 81 4.36 29.69 -13.70
C VAL A 81 4.19 31.16 -13.36
N VAL A 82 3.60 31.43 -12.20
CA VAL A 82 3.70 32.73 -11.54
C VAL A 82 4.93 32.69 -10.65
N TYR A 83 5.90 33.56 -10.93
CA TYR A 83 7.16 33.64 -10.20
C TYR A 83 7.04 34.55 -8.98
N ASP A 84 6.29 34.08 -7.98
CA ASP A 84 6.04 34.73 -6.69
C ASP A 84 6.51 33.87 -5.50
N GLY A 85 7.41 32.91 -5.75
CA GLY A 85 7.87 31.96 -4.74
C GLY A 85 8.65 32.64 -3.61
N GLU A 86 8.47 32.11 -2.39
CA GLU A 86 9.05 32.66 -1.15
C GLU A 86 10.58 32.79 -1.21
N ASP A 87 11.27 31.89 -1.93
CA ASP A 87 12.73 31.83 -1.99
C ASP A 87 13.31 32.49 -3.25
N LEU A 88 12.50 33.11 -4.12
CA LEU A 88 12.98 33.68 -5.39
C LEU A 88 14.09 34.72 -5.17
N ALA A 89 13.93 35.60 -4.18
CA ALA A 89 14.92 36.60 -3.80
C ALA A 89 16.22 35.96 -3.27
N GLU A 90 16.11 34.84 -2.55
CA GLU A 90 17.27 34.12 -2.01
C GLU A 90 18.02 33.37 -3.11
N VAL A 91 17.30 32.71 -4.03
CA VAL A 91 17.88 32.10 -5.23
C VAL A 91 18.61 33.15 -6.08
N ALA A 92 18.03 34.34 -6.22
CA ALA A 92 18.67 35.46 -6.90
C ALA A 92 19.98 35.88 -6.23
N ARG A 93 20.05 35.85 -4.90
CA ARG A 93 21.27 36.13 -4.13
C ARG A 93 22.31 35.03 -4.28
N LEU A 94 21.89 33.75 -4.21
CA LEU A 94 22.78 32.59 -4.34
C LEU A 94 23.42 32.47 -5.73
N THR A 95 22.66 32.81 -6.78
CA THR A 95 23.13 32.75 -8.18
C THR A 95 23.82 34.03 -8.65
N GLY A 96 23.56 35.16 -8.00
CA GLY A 96 24.05 36.48 -8.43
C GLY A 96 23.34 37.07 -9.67
N LEU A 97 22.25 36.46 -10.14
CA LEU A 97 21.53 36.85 -11.37
C LEU A 97 20.47 37.94 -11.15
N GLY A 98 20.06 38.19 -9.90
CA GLY A 98 18.85 38.94 -9.59
C GLY A 98 17.57 38.16 -9.92
N GLU A 99 16.42 38.53 -9.37
CA GLU A 99 15.17 37.77 -9.53
C GLU A 99 14.77 37.61 -11.01
N ARG A 100 14.85 38.70 -11.78
CA ARG A 100 14.57 38.66 -13.21
C ARG A 100 15.52 37.73 -13.97
N GLY A 101 16.80 37.73 -13.62
CA GLY A 101 17.79 36.83 -14.24
C GLY A 101 17.52 35.37 -13.92
N VAL A 102 17.08 35.05 -12.70
CA VAL A 102 16.63 33.69 -12.33
C VAL A 102 15.43 33.27 -13.18
N VAL A 103 14.43 34.14 -13.34
CA VAL A 103 13.25 33.84 -14.18
C VAL A 103 13.63 33.64 -15.64
N GLU A 104 14.50 34.51 -16.19
CA GLU A 104 14.98 34.40 -17.58
C GLU A 104 15.79 33.10 -17.79
N ALA A 105 16.65 32.73 -16.84
CA ALA A 105 17.40 31.47 -16.88
C ALA A 105 16.47 30.24 -16.79
N HIS A 106 15.49 30.26 -15.88
CA HIS A 106 14.58 29.12 -15.69
C HIS A 106 13.63 28.91 -16.87
N THR A 107 13.11 29.99 -17.46
CA THR A 107 12.18 29.93 -18.60
C THR A 107 12.89 29.78 -19.96
N GLY A 108 14.15 30.21 -20.05
CA GLY A 108 14.98 30.08 -21.25
C GLY A 108 15.57 28.68 -21.45
N ALA A 109 15.64 27.88 -20.39
CA ALA A 109 16.13 26.50 -20.43
C ALA A 109 15.07 25.51 -20.93
N LEU A 110 15.52 24.49 -21.66
CA LEU A 110 14.72 23.30 -21.94
C LEU A 110 15.07 22.24 -20.91
N TRP A 111 14.11 21.89 -20.06
CA TRP A 111 14.32 20.95 -18.99
C TRP A 111 13.95 19.54 -19.43
N THR A 112 14.79 18.55 -19.18
CA THR A 112 14.54 17.13 -19.45
C THR A 112 14.12 16.44 -18.15
N ALA A 113 13.04 15.69 -18.19
CA ALA A 113 12.60 14.84 -17.10
C ALA A 113 13.54 13.64 -16.95
N ALA A 114 14.44 13.71 -15.98
CA ALA A 114 15.48 12.72 -15.81
C ALA A 114 14.94 11.45 -15.12
N PHE A 115 14.18 11.60 -14.05
CA PHE A 115 13.57 10.51 -13.30
C PHE A 115 12.44 11.01 -12.39
N GLY A 116 11.55 10.12 -11.94
CA GLY A 116 10.54 10.38 -10.92
C GLY A 116 10.86 9.68 -9.59
N GLY A 117 9.86 9.46 -8.73
CA GLY A 117 10.04 8.53 -7.60
C GLY A 117 9.98 9.12 -6.19
N PHE A 118 9.81 10.44 -6.01
CA PHE A 118 9.62 11.02 -4.66
C PHE A 118 8.18 10.82 -4.17
N ALA A 119 7.22 11.07 -5.04
CA ALA A 119 5.79 10.92 -4.84
C ALA A 119 5.12 10.78 -6.21
N PRO A 120 3.87 10.29 -6.30
CA PRO A 120 3.16 10.20 -7.57
C PRO A 120 3.16 11.54 -8.32
N GLY A 121 3.71 11.54 -9.53
CA GLY A 121 3.81 12.72 -10.40
C GLY A 121 4.95 13.70 -10.07
N PHE A 122 5.77 13.45 -9.04
CA PHE A 122 6.96 14.26 -8.78
C PHE A 122 8.09 13.82 -9.72
N THR A 123 8.59 14.75 -10.53
CA THR A 123 9.63 14.49 -11.53
C THR A 123 10.80 15.45 -11.36
N TYR A 124 12.01 14.91 -11.36
CA TYR A 124 13.27 15.66 -11.30
C TYR A 124 13.65 16.10 -12.71
N LEU A 125 13.73 17.40 -12.92
CA LEU A 125 14.04 18.00 -14.21
C LEU A 125 15.45 18.57 -14.20
N VAL A 126 16.20 18.35 -15.27
CA VAL A 126 17.55 18.88 -15.48
C VAL A 126 17.65 19.63 -16.79
N ALA A 127 18.56 20.58 -16.91
CA ALA A 127 18.78 21.30 -18.16
C ALA A 127 20.26 21.30 -18.51
N ASP A 128 20.56 21.28 -19.81
CA ASP A 128 21.94 21.35 -20.28
C ASP A 128 22.62 22.65 -19.82
N GLY A 129 23.87 22.53 -19.38
CA GLY A 129 24.67 23.67 -18.93
C GLY A 129 24.35 24.16 -17.51
N ASP A 130 23.53 23.43 -16.75
CA ASP A 130 23.21 23.68 -15.34
C ASP A 130 22.87 25.15 -15.03
N PRO A 131 21.81 25.70 -15.66
CA PRO A 131 21.55 27.14 -15.69
C PRO A 131 21.30 27.74 -14.29
N LEU A 132 20.90 26.92 -13.32
CA LEU A 132 20.57 27.31 -11.95
C LEU A 132 20.95 26.19 -10.97
N ASP A 133 22.20 26.21 -10.49
CA ASP A 133 22.67 25.33 -9.41
C ASP A 133 22.54 26.05 -8.05
N VAL A 134 21.60 25.61 -7.21
CA VAL A 134 21.35 26.21 -5.90
C VAL A 134 21.15 25.18 -4.79
N PRO A 135 21.77 25.34 -3.61
CA PRO A 135 21.61 24.38 -2.53
C PRO A 135 20.16 24.35 -2.00
N ARG A 136 19.78 23.20 -1.44
CA ARG A 136 18.59 23.08 -0.59
C ARG A 136 18.73 24.01 0.62
N ARG A 137 17.60 24.33 1.25
CA ARG A 137 17.57 24.98 2.56
C ARG A 137 18.21 24.08 3.61
N ASP A 138 18.95 24.69 4.54
CA ASP A 138 19.55 23.99 5.68
C ASP A 138 18.49 23.33 6.58
N SER A 139 17.29 23.91 6.64
CA SER A 139 16.15 23.37 7.37
C SER A 139 14.95 23.22 6.43
N PRO A 140 14.43 21.99 6.25
CA PRO A 140 13.30 21.74 5.37
C PRO A 140 12.01 22.32 5.95
N ARG A 141 11.10 22.73 5.08
CA ARG A 141 9.73 23.10 5.45
C ARG A 141 8.97 21.84 5.87
N THR A 142 8.11 21.99 6.87
CA THR A 142 7.18 20.94 7.28
C THR A 142 6.09 20.69 6.23
N ALA A 143 5.74 21.70 5.43
CA ALA A 143 4.83 21.58 4.31
C ALA A 143 5.20 22.56 3.19
N VAL A 144 5.37 22.04 1.98
CA VAL A 144 5.45 22.77 0.72
C VAL A 144 4.12 22.59 0.00
N PRO A 145 3.42 23.67 -0.41
CA PRO A 145 2.13 23.56 -1.09
C PRO A 145 2.21 22.78 -2.42
N ALA A 146 1.11 22.11 -2.80
CA ALA A 146 0.96 21.57 -4.15
C ALA A 146 1.03 22.67 -5.21
N GLY A 147 1.59 22.36 -6.39
CA GLY A 147 1.84 23.33 -7.46
C GLY A 147 3.07 24.22 -7.25
N SER A 148 3.80 24.08 -6.13
CA SER A 148 5.03 24.85 -5.92
C SER A 148 6.11 24.45 -6.92
N VAL A 149 6.69 25.42 -7.62
CA VAL A 149 7.84 25.24 -8.52
C VAL A 149 9.12 25.55 -7.75
N ALA A 150 10.09 24.64 -7.78
CA ALA A 150 11.23 24.70 -6.89
C ALA A 150 12.55 24.25 -7.51
N LEU A 151 13.67 24.67 -6.90
CA LEU A 151 15.03 24.33 -7.28
C LEU A 151 15.83 23.70 -6.13
N ALA A 152 16.68 22.73 -6.45
CA ALA A 152 17.68 22.17 -5.54
C ALA A 152 18.81 21.44 -6.29
N GLY A 153 20.05 21.77 -5.99
CA GLY A 153 21.20 21.45 -6.84
C GLY A 153 20.94 21.94 -8.26
N THR A 154 21.21 21.08 -9.23
CA THR A 154 20.94 21.31 -10.67
C THR A 154 19.51 20.95 -11.09
N PHE A 155 18.63 20.59 -10.14
CA PHE A 155 17.28 20.13 -10.44
C PHE A 155 16.23 21.25 -10.31
N SER A 156 15.26 21.20 -11.22
CA SER A 156 13.95 21.86 -11.08
C SER A 156 12.85 20.81 -10.91
N ALA A 157 11.78 21.14 -10.21
CA ALA A 157 10.62 20.26 -10.05
C ALA A 157 9.35 21.06 -9.71
N VAL A 158 8.20 20.40 -9.86
CA VAL A 158 6.92 20.88 -9.37
C VAL A 158 6.37 19.89 -8.34
N TYR A 159 5.99 20.39 -7.16
CA TYR A 159 5.40 19.57 -6.11
C TYR A 159 3.96 19.17 -6.50
N PRO A 160 3.64 17.87 -6.71
CA PRO A 160 2.31 17.44 -7.14
C PRO A 160 1.27 17.49 -6.01
N ARG A 161 1.75 17.49 -4.75
CA ARG A 161 0.93 17.49 -3.53
C ARG A 161 1.64 18.23 -2.42
N SER A 162 0.90 18.51 -1.33
CA SER A 162 1.52 19.04 -0.11
C SER A 162 2.42 17.99 0.53
N SER A 163 3.69 18.33 0.76
CA SER A 163 4.68 17.45 1.41
C SER A 163 5.78 18.26 2.09
N PRO A 164 6.48 17.73 3.12
CA PRO A 164 7.70 18.34 3.62
C PRO A 164 8.76 18.49 2.51
N GLY A 165 9.61 19.52 2.58
CA GLY A 165 10.61 19.76 1.53
C GLY A 165 11.56 20.91 1.83
N GLY A 166 12.83 20.75 1.45
CA GLY A 166 13.88 21.76 1.61
C GLY A 166 14.25 22.48 0.32
N TRP A 167 13.50 22.32 -0.77
CA TRP A 167 13.83 22.97 -2.04
C TRP A 167 13.47 24.46 -2.00
N GLN A 168 14.20 25.24 -2.79
CA GLN A 168 14.00 26.69 -2.90
C GLN A 168 12.79 26.95 -3.80
N LEU A 169 11.73 27.54 -3.26
CA LEU A 169 10.47 27.81 -3.98
C LEU A 169 10.60 29.10 -4.79
N ILE A 170 10.51 29.01 -6.11
CA ILE A 170 10.68 30.16 -7.03
C ILE A 170 9.37 30.63 -7.66
N GLY A 171 8.31 29.83 -7.57
CA GLY A 171 6.99 30.18 -8.11
C GLY A 171 5.95 29.10 -7.86
N ARG A 172 4.82 29.23 -8.54
CA ARG A 172 3.70 28.29 -8.47
C ARG A 172 2.99 28.12 -9.81
N THR A 173 2.34 26.98 -9.97
CA THR A 173 1.51 26.62 -11.12
C THR A 173 0.20 25.97 -10.65
N ASP A 174 -0.83 26.01 -11.50
CA ASP A 174 -2.11 25.29 -11.33
C ASP A 174 -2.16 24.02 -12.18
N ALA A 175 -1.06 23.68 -12.87
CA ALA A 175 -0.93 22.43 -13.59
C ALA A 175 -1.21 21.23 -12.65
N VAL A 176 -2.01 20.27 -13.12
CA VAL A 176 -2.30 19.03 -12.39
C VAL A 176 -1.28 17.97 -12.78
N LEU A 177 -0.26 17.80 -11.93
CA LEU A 177 0.89 16.93 -12.18
C LEU A 177 0.51 15.44 -12.10
N TRP A 178 -0.49 15.11 -11.29
CA TRP A 178 -0.97 13.75 -11.06
C TRP A 178 -2.49 13.68 -11.13
N ASP A 179 -3.02 12.78 -11.95
CA ASP A 179 -4.45 12.51 -12.08
C ASP A 179 -4.64 11.03 -12.41
N GLU A 180 -5.23 10.27 -11.48
CA GLU A 180 -5.42 8.82 -11.60
C GLU A 180 -6.44 8.43 -12.70
N THR A 181 -7.24 9.39 -13.18
CA THR A 181 -8.21 9.19 -14.27
C THR A 181 -7.64 9.50 -15.66
N ARG A 182 -6.44 10.09 -15.73
CA ARG A 182 -5.75 10.45 -16.97
C ARG A 182 -4.86 9.31 -17.45
N GLU A 183 -4.75 9.13 -18.77
CA GLU A 183 -3.81 8.20 -19.39
C GLU A 183 -2.77 8.99 -20.24
N PRO A 184 -1.50 9.08 -19.84
CA PRO A 184 -0.91 8.56 -18.59
C PRO A 184 -1.25 9.44 -17.36
N PRO A 185 -1.20 8.88 -16.13
CA PRO A 185 -1.62 9.60 -14.92
C PRO A 185 -0.69 10.74 -14.53
N ALA A 186 0.60 10.66 -14.89
CA ALA A 186 1.57 11.73 -14.71
C ALA A 186 1.56 12.71 -15.89
N LEU A 187 1.59 14.02 -15.59
CA LEU A 187 1.67 15.07 -16.61
C LEU A 187 3.06 15.07 -17.27
N ILE A 188 4.09 14.81 -16.47
CA ILE A 188 5.49 14.74 -16.89
C ILE A 188 5.96 13.33 -16.59
N ARG A 189 6.58 12.66 -17.57
CA ARG A 189 7.19 11.34 -17.38
C ARG A 189 8.70 11.42 -17.60
N PRO A 190 9.49 10.51 -17.02
CA PRO A 190 10.88 10.34 -17.42
C PRO A 190 11.01 10.27 -18.95
N GLY A 191 11.92 11.06 -19.51
CA GLY A 191 12.13 11.23 -20.95
C GLY A 191 11.35 12.37 -21.62
N ASP A 192 10.32 12.93 -20.99
CA ASP A 192 9.65 14.15 -21.49
C ASP A 192 10.56 15.39 -21.34
N THR A 193 10.25 16.44 -22.09
CA THR A 193 10.86 17.77 -21.88
C THR A 193 9.84 18.75 -21.34
N VAL A 194 10.29 19.73 -20.56
CA VAL A 194 9.46 20.74 -19.90
C VAL A 194 9.98 22.12 -20.30
N ARG A 195 9.06 22.98 -20.73
CA ARG A 195 9.31 24.40 -20.94
C ARG A 195 8.46 25.19 -19.95
N TYR A 196 9.10 25.90 -19.05
CA TYR A 196 8.41 26.81 -18.14
C TYR A 196 8.10 28.12 -18.83
N ARG A 197 6.89 28.65 -18.62
CA ARG A 197 6.44 29.92 -19.17
C ARG A 197 5.98 30.84 -18.06
N ALA A 198 6.65 31.98 -17.93
CA ALA A 198 6.23 33.01 -16.98
C ALA A 198 4.87 33.60 -17.38
N VAL A 199 3.92 33.60 -16.44
CA VAL A 199 2.61 34.24 -16.56
C VAL A 199 2.39 35.19 -15.37
N ARG A 200 1.49 36.16 -15.53
CA ARG A 200 1.18 37.14 -14.46
C ARG A 200 0.15 36.60 -13.46
N GLU A 201 -0.74 35.75 -13.93
CA GLU A 201 -1.84 35.19 -13.15
C GLU A 201 -2.18 33.81 -13.73
N LEU A 202 -2.63 32.90 -12.86
CA LEU A 202 -3.15 31.59 -13.25
C LEU A 202 -4.67 31.69 -13.29
N VAL A 203 -5.27 31.33 -14.42
CA VAL A 203 -6.72 31.32 -14.58
C VAL A 203 -7.19 29.89 -14.52
N THR A 204 -7.70 29.50 -13.35
CA THR A 204 -8.32 28.19 -13.19
C THR A 204 -9.71 28.25 -13.81
N VAL A 205 -9.92 27.52 -14.90
CA VAL A 205 -11.29 27.19 -15.32
C VAL A 205 -11.78 26.19 -14.30
N ALA A 206 -12.65 26.63 -13.39
CA ALA A 206 -13.35 25.72 -12.51
C ALA A 206 -14.21 24.81 -13.40
N ASP A 207 -13.84 23.53 -13.50
CA ASP A 207 -14.80 22.54 -13.94
C ASP A 207 -15.87 22.46 -12.84
N ASP A 208 -16.99 23.10 -13.14
CA ASP A 208 -18.18 23.08 -12.32
C ASP A 208 -18.80 21.68 -12.40
N ALA A 209 -19.17 21.15 -11.23
CA ALA A 209 -19.87 19.90 -10.98
C ALA A 209 -19.06 18.59 -11.08
N THR A 210 -18.42 18.22 -9.96
CA THR A 210 -18.45 16.81 -9.53
C THR A 210 -19.91 16.43 -9.25
N VAL A 211 -20.55 15.82 -10.24
CA VAL A 211 -21.80 15.10 -10.02
C VAL A 211 -21.47 13.96 -9.06
N ALA A 212 -21.99 14.04 -7.82
CA ALA A 212 -21.92 12.91 -6.91
C ALA A 212 -22.47 11.68 -7.65
N PRO A 213 -21.70 10.59 -7.80
CA PRO A 213 -22.18 9.43 -8.52
C PRO A 213 -23.50 9.00 -7.88
N ALA A 214 -24.51 8.77 -8.73
CA ALA A 214 -25.78 8.23 -8.25
C ALA A 214 -25.47 6.98 -7.43
N ARG A 215 -25.98 6.93 -6.18
CA ARG A 215 -25.78 5.75 -5.33
C ARG A 215 -26.20 4.53 -6.14
N PRO A 216 -25.29 3.58 -6.43
CA PRO A 216 -25.68 2.39 -7.14
C PRO A 216 -26.79 1.70 -6.35
N SER A 217 -27.70 1.04 -7.07
CA SER A 217 -28.69 0.21 -6.38
C SER A 217 -27.96 -0.82 -5.53
N PRO A 218 -28.39 -1.08 -4.29
CA PRO A 218 -27.69 -1.99 -3.39
C PRO A 218 -27.47 -3.34 -4.08
N ALA A 219 -26.23 -3.80 -4.11
CA ALA A 219 -25.88 -5.06 -4.75
C ALA A 219 -26.62 -6.21 -4.05
N ALA A 220 -27.11 -7.18 -4.82
CA ALA A 220 -27.81 -8.35 -4.29
C ALA A 220 -26.93 -9.19 -3.37
N HIS A 221 -25.61 -9.18 -3.60
CA HIS A 221 -24.59 -9.85 -2.82
C HIS A 221 -23.53 -8.84 -2.37
N ALA A 222 -23.44 -8.60 -1.06
CA ALA A 222 -22.49 -7.66 -0.47
C ALA A 222 -22.14 -8.02 0.99
N LEU A 223 -21.01 -7.49 1.46
CA LEU A 223 -20.66 -7.43 2.87
C LEU A 223 -20.86 -5.99 3.36
N VAL A 224 -21.81 -5.79 4.28
CA VAL A 224 -22.09 -4.48 4.86
C VAL A 224 -21.20 -4.29 6.10
N VAL A 225 -20.40 -3.24 6.11
CA VAL A 225 -19.46 -2.98 7.19
C VAL A 225 -20.18 -2.28 8.33
N GLU A 226 -20.24 -2.91 9.49
CA GLU A 226 -20.80 -2.29 10.69
C GLU A 226 -19.73 -1.58 11.52
N ALA A 227 -18.55 -2.19 11.60
CA ALA A 227 -17.38 -1.61 12.25
C ALA A 227 -16.12 -2.07 11.50
N PRO A 228 -15.25 -1.16 11.06
CA PRO A 228 -14.05 -1.53 10.32
C PRO A 228 -12.89 -2.02 11.20
N GLY A 229 -13.07 -2.10 12.52
CA GLY A 229 -11.97 -2.31 13.46
C GLY A 229 -11.04 -1.09 13.57
N MET A 230 -9.78 -1.31 13.93
CA MET A 230 -8.79 -0.23 13.99
C MET A 230 -8.47 0.33 12.60
N GLN A 231 -8.27 -0.56 11.63
CA GLN A 231 -8.10 -0.25 10.21
C GLN A 231 -8.32 -1.52 9.40
N THR A 232 -9.19 -1.43 8.40
CA THR A 232 -9.39 -2.47 7.39
C THR A 232 -9.12 -1.87 6.02
N LEU A 233 -8.27 -2.52 5.23
CA LEU A 233 -7.92 -2.09 3.87
C LEU A 233 -8.31 -3.18 2.87
N VAL A 234 -8.69 -2.78 1.67
CA VAL A 234 -8.78 -3.70 0.53
C VAL A 234 -7.38 -3.86 -0.05
N GLN A 235 -6.95 -5.10 -0.25
CA GLN A 235 -5.60 -5.42 -0.71
C GLN A 235 -5.61 -6.58 -1.69
N ASP A 236 -5.08 -6.36 -2.90
CA ASP A 236 -4.72 -7.41 -3.84
C ASP A 236 -3.19 -7.64 -3.84
N LEU A 237 -2.61 -8.04 -4.96
CA LEU A 237 -1.15 -8.21 -5.09
C LEU A 237 -0.38 -6.89 -5.25
N GLY A 238 -1.09 -5.77 -5.37
CA GLY A 238 -0.55 -4.44 -5.59
C GLY A 238 -0.45 -4.04 -7.06
N ARG A 239 0.22 -2.91 -7.29
CA ARG A 239 0.42 -2.21 -8.57
C ARG A 239 1.91 -2.10 -8.94
N PRO A 240 2.58 -3.22 -9.28
CA PRO A 240 3.99 -3.18 -9.66
C PRO A 240 4.21 -2.41 -10.99
N GLY A 241 5.42 -1.91 -11.22
CA GLY A 241 5.83 -1.31 -12.50
C GLY A 241 5.49 0.18 -12.66
N LEU A 242 5.05 0.84 -11.59
CA LEU A 242 4.76 2.28 -11.55
C LEU A 242 5.76 3.06 -10.69
N GLY A 243 6.88 2.43 -10.29
CA GLY A 243 7.90 3.04 -9.43
C GLY A 243 8.48 4.32 -10.01
N ASP A 244 8.73 4.35 -11.33
CA ASP A 244 9.22 5.54 -12.06
C ASP A 244 8.30 6.75 -11.93
N LEU A 245 7.00 6.51 -11.70
CA LEU A 245 6.02 7.58 -11.53
C LEU A 245 5.89 8.01 -10.07
N GLY A 246 6.61 7.38 -9.15
CA GLY A 246 6.51 7.63 -7.71
C GLY A 246 5.39 6.85 -7.01
N VAL A 247 4.83 5.81 -7.63
CA VAL A 247 3.73 5.02 -7.07
C VAL A 247 4.28 3.74 -6.42
N PRO A 248 4.15 3.59 -5.08
CA PRO A 248 4.45 2.33 -4.40
C PRO A 248 3.59 1.18 -4.92
N SER A 249 4.17 -0.03 -4.96
CA SER A 249 3.43 -1.21 -5.39
C SER A 249 2.31 -1.60 -4.43
N SER A 250 2.44 -1.34 -3.12
CA SER A 250 1.45 -1.76 -2.12
C SER A 250 1.12 -3.26 -2.21
N GLY A 251 -0.14 -3.63 -2.01
CA GLY A 251 -0.60 -5.03 -1.91
C GLY A 251 -0.74 -5.48 -0.46
N ALA A 252 -1.28 -6.69 -0.27
CA ALA A 252 -1.31 -7.30 1.05
C ALA A 252 0.11 -7.32 1.65
N ALA A 253 0.25 -6.88 2.91
CA ALA A 253 1.57 -6.87 3.55
C ALA A 253 1.98 -8.31 3.91
N ASP A 254 1.02 -9.10 4.39
CA ASP A 254 1.15 -10.56 4.52
C ASP A 254 0.57 -11.24 3.28
N ARG A 255 1.37 -11.26 2.19
CA ARG A 255 0.98 -11.87 0.91
C ARG A 255 0.71 -13.38 1.02
N ALA A 256 1.38 -14.07 1.95
CA ALA A 256 1.23 -15.52 2.12
C ALA A 256 -0.15 -15.85 2.69
N SER A 257 -0.57 -15.14 3.74
CA SER A 257 -1.89 -15.31 4.34
C SER A 257 -3.01 -14.85 3.41
N ALA A 258 -2.83 -13.76 2.66
CA ALA A 258 -3.79 -13.32 1.65
C ALA A 258 -3.99 -14.36 0.54
N ALA A 259 -2.89 -14.91 0.00
CA ALA A 259 -2.94 -15.98 -0.98
C ALA A 259 -3.63 -17.23 -0.43
N GLN A 260 -3.35 -17.60 0.83
CA GLN A 260 -4.03 -18.70 1.50
C GLN A 260 -5.55 -18.48 1.61
N ALA A 261 -5.98 -17.29 2.05
CA ALA A 261 -7.40 -16.96 2.19
C ALA A 261 -8.13 -17.11 0.85
N ASN A 262 -7.56 -16.58 -0.23
CA ASN A 262 -8.12 -16.69 -1.57
C ASN A 262 -8.20 -18.14 -2.07
N ARG A 263 -7.14 -18.93 -1.90
CA ARG A 263 -7.16 -20.36 -2.27
C ARG A 263 -8.25 -21.13 -1.52
N LEU A 264 -8.42 -20.88 -0.22
CA LEU A 264 -9.43 -21.55 0.61
C LEU A 264 -10.86 -21.29 0.11
N VAL A 265 -11.16 -20.10 -0.41
CA VAL A 265 -12.48 -19.79 -0.97
C VAL A 265 -12.60 -20.11 -2.47
N GLY A 266 -11.52 -20.55 -3.12
CA GLY A 266 -11.47 -20.91 -4.54
C GLY A 266 -11.30 -19.73 -5.49
N ASN A 267 -10.85 -18.57 -4.98
CA ASN A 267 -10.47 -17.43 -5.80
C ASN A 267 -9.12 -17.69 -6.48
N ASP A 268 -8.85 -16.96 -7.57
CA ASP A 268 -7.50 -16.91 -8.12
C ASP A 268 -6.57 -16.13 -7.17
N ALA A 269 -5.26 -16.40 -7.26
CA ALA A 269 -4.26 -15.76 -6.41
C ALA A 269 -4.25 -14.21 -6.42
N PRO A 270 -4.56 -13.50 -7.52
CA PRO A 270 -4.57 -12.03 -7.54
C PRO A 270 -5.84 -11.40 -6.96
N ALA A 271 -6.81 -12.19 -6.48
CA ALA A 271 -8.00 -11.62 -5.89
C ALA A 271 -7.68 -10.82 -4.62
N GLU A 272 -8.47 -9.79 -4.39
CA GLU A 272 -8.38 -8.95 -3.21
C GLU A 272 -8.89 -9.63 -1.93
N VAL A 273 -8.33 -9.21 -0.81
CA VAL A 273 -8.76 -9.56 0.54
C VAL A 273 -9.02 -8.29 1.34
N LEU A 274 -9.79 -8.42 2.43
CA LEU A 274 -9.79 -7.43 3.49
C LEU A 274 -8.62 -7.73 4.43
N GLU A 275 -7.63 -6.84 4.47
CA GLU A 275 -6.56 -6.87 5.44
C GLU A 275 -6.97 -6.08 6.68
N VAL A 276 -7.10 -6.77 7.82
CA VAL A 276 -7.61 -6.20 9.08
C VAL A 276 -6.48 -6.09 10.08
N THR A 277 -6.17 -4.87 10.52
CA THR A 277 -5.15 -4.60 11.52
C THR A 277 -5.74 -4.69 12.94
N LEU A 278 -5.12 -5.48 13.81
CA LEU A 278 -5.52 -5.78 15.21
C LEU A 278 -6.91 -6.42 15.41
N GLY A 279 -7.70 -6.64 14.36
CA GLY A 279 -9.05 -7.20 14.44
C GLY A 279 -10.13 -6.14 14.68
N GLY A 280 -11.27 -6.53 15.26
CA GLY A 280 -12.40 -5.64 15.53
C GLY A 280 -13.35 -5.40 14.35
N LEU A 281 -13.11 -6.04 13.20
CA LEU A 281 -14.01 -5.99 12.03
C LEU A 281 -15.36 -6.65 12.35
N SER A 282 -16.45 -5.96 12.03
CA SER A 282 -17.82 -6.46 12.08
C SER A 282 -18.50 -6.26 10.73
N LEU A 283 -19.01 -7.35 10.14
CA LEU A 283 -19.66 -7.38 8.84
C LEU A 283 -21.03 -8.04 8.95
N THR A 284 -22.02 -7.53 8.22
CA THR A 284 -23.30 -8.20 8.01
C THR A 284 -23.43 -8.63 6.55
N ALA A 285 -23.77 -9.90 6.33
CA ALA A 285 -23.95 -10.44 4.99
C ALA A 285 -25.28 -10.00 4.38
N ARG A 286 -25.22 -9.50 3.14
CA ARG A 286 -26.35 -9.42 2.23
C ARG A 286 -26.15 -10.46 1.14
N GLY A 287 -27.06 -11.41 1.04
CA GLY A 287 -26.88 -12.64 0.28
C GLY A 287 -26.01 -13.66 1.01
N HIS A 288 -25.97 -14.89 0.50
CA HIS A 288 -25.14 -15.96 1.06
C HIS A 288 -23.71 -15.90 0.50
N HIS A 289 -22.72 -16.02 1.39
CA HIS A 289 -21.30 -15.94 1.05
C HIS A 289 -20.51 -17.10 1.64
N VAL A 290 -19.35 -17.37 1.02
CA VAL A 290 -18.31 -18.24 1.58
C VAL A 290 -17.07 -17.39 1.81
N LEU A 291 -16.56 -17.40 3.04
CA LEU A 291 -15.40 -16.62 3.46
C LEU A 291 -14.29 -17.54 3.97
N ALA A 292 -13.07 -17.02 4.05
CA ALA A 292 -11.96 -17.62 4.80
C ALA A 292 -11.21 -16.55 5.59
N LEU A 293 -10.66 -16.96 6.74
CA LEU A 293 -9.91 -16.10 7.66
C LEU A 293 -8.52 -16.70 7.92
N THR A 294 -7.46 -15.94 7.67
CA THR A 294 -6.05 -16.34 7.80
C THR A 294 -5.19 -15.22 8.43
N GLY A 295 -3.87 -15.42 8.57
CA GLY A 295 -2.93 -14.41 9.08
C GLY A 295 -2.79 -14.42 10.60
N ALA A 296 -2.90 -13.26 11.24
CA ALA A 296 -2.87 -13.13 12.69
C ALA A 296 -4.04 -13.91 13.32
N PRO A 297 -3.81 -14.80 14.30
CA PRO A 297 -4.88 -15.58 14.91
C PRO A 297 -5.84 -14.69 15.71
N VAL A 298 -7.07 -14.62 15.23
CA VAL A 298 -8.21 -13.89 15.82
C VAL A 298 -9.35 -14.86 16.11
N THR A 299 -10.02 -14.69 17.23
CA THR A 299 -11.30 -15.36 17.48
C THR A 299 -12.38 -14.63 16.69
N GLY A 300 -13.29 -15.37 16.05
CA GLY A 300 -14.43 -14.80 15.36
C GLY A 300 -15.74 -15.47 15.76
N THR A 301 -16.81 -14.70 15.76
CA THR A 301 -18.18 -15.18 16.02
C THR A 301 -19.11 -14.81 14.88
N ILE A 302 -20.06 -15.69 14.58
CA ILE A 302 -21.15 -15.47 13.65
C ILE A 302 -22.45 -15.51 14.44
N THR A 303 -23.28 -14.49 14.29
CA THR A 303 -24.58 -14.38 14.96
C THR A 303 -25.67 -14.10 13.94
N ARG A 304 -26.89 -14.56 14.22
CA ARG A 304 -28.08 -14.14 13.48
C ARG A 304 -28.97 -13.35 14.42
N SER A 305 -29.39 -12.16 14.02
CA SER A 305 -30.48 -11.48 14.73
C SER A 305 -31.70 -12.39 14.69
N ALA A 306 -32.36 -12.62 15.83
CA ALA A 306 -33.65 -13.30 15.83
C ALA A 306 -34.61 -12.48 14.96
N ASP A 307 -35.36 -13.14 14.08
CA ASP A 307 -36.44 -12.48 13.34
C ASP A 307 -37.32 -11.72 14.34
N PRO A 308 -37.76 -10.48 14.06
CA PRO A 308 -38.88 -9.92 14.79
C PRO A 308 -40.04 -10.90 14.61
N SER A 309 -40.44 -11.56 15.69
CA SER A 309 -41.50 -12.56 15.68
C SER A 309 -42.72 -11.97 14.96
N PRO A 310 -43.42 -12.72 14.10
CA PRO A 310 -44.63 -12.21 13.46
C PRO A 310 -45.56 -11.78 14.58
N THR A 311 -45.87 -10.48 14.62
CA THR A 311 -46.85 -9.91 15.52
C THR A 311 -48.13 -10.72 15.32
N GLU A 312 -48.57 -11.40 16.38
CA GLU A 312 -49.83 -12.13 16.40
C GLU A 312 -50.93 -11.17 15.93
N SER A 313 -51.39 -11.39 14.70
CA SER A 313 -52.57 -10.74 14.17
C SER A 313 -53.74 -11.24 15.00
N GLY A 314 -54.24 -10.35 15.86
CA GLY A 314 -55.30 -10.64 16.81
C GLY A 314 -56.54 -11.22 16.12
N LEU A 315 -56.83 -12.48 16.43
CA LEU A 315 -58.17 -13.03 16.29
C LEU A 315 -58.82 -12.99 17.68
N SER A 316 -59.49 -11.88 17.98
CA SER A 316 -60.29 -11.71 19.19
C SER A 316 -61.57 -12.53 19.06
N THR A 317 -61.62 -13.70 19.70
CA THR A 317 -62.88 -14.38 20.02
C THR A 317 -63.47 -13.78 21.28
N THR A 318 -64.60 -13.10 21.11
CA THR A 318 -65.43 -12.52 22.17
C THR A 318 -66.14 -13.62 22.94
N THR A 319 -65.91 -13.71 24.24
CA THR A 319 -66.87 -14.30 25.19
C THR A 319 -66.98 -13.40 26.41
N ALA A 320 -68.22 -12.99 26.69
CA ALA A 320 -68.58 -11.96 27.66
C ALA A 320 -68.81 -12.51 29.08
N GLY A 321 -68.64 -11.60 30.05
CA GLY A 321 -69.26 -11.61 31.38
C GLY A 321 -68.30 -11.94 32.52
N ALA A 322 -68.32 -11.31 33.69
CA ALA A 322 -69.08 -10.17 34.20
C ALA A 322 -68.37 -9.63 35.47
N THR A 323 -68.66 -8.38 35.78
CA THR A 323 -68.26 -7.50 36.91
C THR A 323 -68.41 -8.00 38.35
N ARG A 324 -67.49 -7.55 39.22
CA ARG A 324 -67.65 -6.79 40.50
C ARG A 324 -66.28 -6.78 41.24
N ALA A 325 -65.85 -5.87 42.12
CA ALA A 325 -66.11 -4.48 42.55
C ALA A 325 -65.64 -4.38 44.02
N GLY A 326 -64.88 -3.34 44.38
CA GLY A 326 -64.60 -2.90 45.77
C GLY A 326 -63.29 -3.42 46.39
N THR A 327 -62.50 -2.67 47.17
CA THR A 327 -62.62 -1.31 47.73
C THR A 327 -61.28 -0.95 48.40
N ALA A 328 -61.02 0.35 48.55
CA ALA A 328 -59.79 0.97 49.05
C ALA A 328 -59.62 0.98 50.59
N ALA A 329 -58.38 1.20 51.05
CA ALA A 329 -57.95 2.06 52.17
C ALA A 329 -56.41 1.97 52.30
N ASP A 330 -55.62 3.01 52.00
CA ASP A 330 -55.22 4.17 52.83
C ASP A 330 -54.26 3.86 54.00
N GLY A 331 -53.11 4.55 54.04
CA GLY A 331 -52.33 4.77 55.26
C GLY A 331 -50.80 4.70 55.16
N ASP A 332 -50.17 5.76 54.64
CA ASP A 332 -48.82 6.23 55.06
C ASP A 332 -49.02 7.06 56.35
N PRO A 333 -48.06 7.28 57.30
CA PRO A 333 -46.78 7.95 57.00
C PRO A 333 -45.54 7.57 57.86
N ALA A 334 -44.38 7.72 57.20
CA ALA A 334 -43.21 8.50 57.65
C ALA A 334 -42.32 8.11 58.86
N THR A 335 -41.02 8.27 58.57
CA THR A 335 -39.93 8.90 59.37
C THR A 335 -39.12 8.11 60.39
N ALA A 336 -37.84 7.91 60.02
CA ALA A 336 -36.65 8.51 60.66
C ALA A 336 -35.62 7.61 61.39
N THR A 337 -34.38 7.73 60.87
CA THR A 337 -33.08 7.85 61.59
C THR A 337 -32.42 6.64 62.24
N ALA A 338 -31.42 6.10 61.52
CA ALA A 338 -29.98 6.14 61.83
C ALA A 338 -29.49 5.79 63.25
N ARG A 339 -28.78 4.65 63.39
CA ARG A 339 -27.31 4.54 63.57
C ARG A 339 -26.89 3.22 64.25
N THR A 340 -25.68 2.80 63.87
CA THR A 340 -24.67 2.00 64.62
C THR A 340 -24.81 0.47 64.66
N ALA A 341 -23.87 -0.18 63.95
CA ALA A 341 -23.33 -1.52 64.21
C ALA A 341 -22.49 -1.51 65.53
N PRO A 342 -22.14 -2.65 66.17
CA PRO A 342 -21.29 -3.67 65.54
C PRO A 342 -21.51 -5.15 65.94
N ALA A 343 -20.95 -6.00 65.06
CA ALA A 343 -20.24 -7.27 65.30
C ALA A 343 -20.98 -8.57 65.67
N ALA A 344 -20.45 -9.60 65.00
CA ALA A 344 -20.38 -11.04 65.30
C ALA A 344 -21.51 -11.94 64.78
N ASP A 345 -21.11 -12.71 63.76
CA ASP A 345 -21.38 -14.13 63.54
C ASP A 345 -22.80 -14.63 63.76
N THR A 346 -23.46 -15.05 62.67
CA THR A 346 -23.95 -16.42 62.44
C THR A 346 -24.70 -16.41 61.09
N GLU A 347 -24.38 -17.38 60.22
CA GLU A 347 -25.05 -17.63 58.92
C GLU A 347 -26.58 -17.56 58.98
N PRO A 348 -27.22 -17.00 57.93
CA PRO A 348 -28.51 -17.52 57.51
C PRO A 348 -28.66 -17.48 55.96
N PRO A 349 -29.86 -17.62 55.37
CA PRO A 349 -30.29 -18.83 54.68
C PRO A 349 -30.47 -18.61 53.17
N VAL A 350 -30.81 -19.71 52.49
CA VAL A 350 -31.21 -19.79 51.08
C VAL A 350 -32.25 -18.72 50.74
N ASP A 351 -31.91 -17.80 49.82
CA ASP A 351 -32.86 -16.88 49.21
C ASP A 351 -32.99 -17.09 47.70
N THR A 352 -34.23 -16.90 47.30
CA THR A 352 -34.90 -17.12 46.04
C THR A 352 -34.39 -16.26 44.88
N ALA A 353 -34.65 -16.79 43.68
CA ALA A 353 -34.14 -16.36 42.39
C ALA A 353 -34.22 -14.84 42.12
N SER A 354 -33.06 -14.24 41.86
CA SER A 354 -32.94 -12.95 41.16
C SER A 354 -32.80 -13.20 39.66
N ALA A 355 -33.56 -12.39 38.90
CA ALA A 355 -33.71 -12.44 37.45
C ALA A 355 -32.37 -12.57 36.70
N VAL A 356 -32.26 -13.66 35.93
CA VAL A 356 -31.24 -13.85 34.92
C VAL A 356 -31.69 -13.03 33.70
N ASP A 357 -30.87 -12.07 33.32
CA ASP A 357 -30.98 -11.33 32.07
C ASP A 357 -31.04 -12.35 30.91
N ALA A 358 -32.16 -12.38 30.21
CA ALA A 358 -32.41 -13.37 29.17
C ALA A 358 -31.44 -13.12 28.01
N ALA A 359 -30.46 -14.02 27.84
CA ALA A 359 -29.57 -14.04 26.69
C ALA A 359 -30.42 -14.05 25.40
N PRO A 360 -30.08 -13.24 24.38
CA PRO A 360 -30.80 -13.29 23.12
C PRO A 360 -30.65 -14.70 22.53
N SER A 361 -31.79 -15.31 22.17
CA SER A 361 -31.95 -16.67 21.66
C SER A 361 -31.35 -16.93 20.26
N GLY A 362 -30.33 -16.16 19.88
CA GLY A 362 -29.63 -16.28 18.60
C GLY A 362 -28.64 -17.45 18.59
N HIS A 363 -28.61 -18.19 17.48
CA HIS A 363 -27.59 -19.20 17.26
C HIS A 363 -26.23 -18.51 17.03
N VAL A 364 -25.25 -18.78 17.90
CA VAL A 364 -23.88 -18.27 17.80
C VAL A 364 -22.96 -19.38 17.30
N ARG A 365 -22.20 -19.12 16.22
CA ARG A 365 -21.21 -20.05 15.65
C ARG A 365 -19.82 -19.45 15.75
N SER A 366 -18.81 -20.27 16.01
CA SER A 366 -17.41 -19.83 15.90
C SER A 366 -16.97 -19.78 14.43
N VAL A 367 -16.07 -18.86 14.12
CA VAL A 367 -15.43 -18.77 12.80
C VAL A 367 -14.27 -19.75 12.74
N PRO A 368 -14.24 -20.68 11.77
CA PRO A 368 -13.07 -21.51 11.51
C PRO A 368 -11.88 -20.68 11.03
N PHE A 369 -10.70 -20.93 11.60
CA PHE A 369 -9.46 -20.31 11.17
C PHE A 369 -8.75 -21.19 10.13
N CYS A 370 -8.19 -20.57 9.08
CA CYS A 370 -7.57 -21.24 7.93
C CYS A 370 -8.45 -22.33 7.28
N ALA A 371 -9.76 -22.09 7.23
CA ALA A 371 -10.74 -22.96 6.59
C ALA A 371 -11.87 -22.12 5.98
N PRO A 372 -12.51 -22.57 4.89
CA PRO A 372 -13.68 -21.89 4.35
C PRO A 372 -14.90 -22.07 5.26
N PHE A 373 -15.73 -21.04 5.37
CA PHE A 373 -16.98 -21.08 6.14
C PHE A 373 -18.09 -20.27 5.48
N ALA A 374 -19.34 -20.67 5.74
CA ALA A 374 -20.51 -19.97 5.22
C ALA A 374 -20.96 -18.83 6.16
N LEU A 375 -21.21 -17.67 5.55
CA LEU A 375 -21.90 -16.53 6.16
C LEU A 375 -23.19 -16.32 5.38
N TYR A 376 -24.33 -16.66 5.99
CA TYR A 376 -25.63 -16.61 5.35
C TYR A 376 -26.23 -15.21 5.37
N ASP A 377 -27.18 -14.95 4.47
CA ASP A 377 -27.91 -13.69 4.41
C ASP A 377 -28.48 -13.29 5.79
N GLY A 378 -28.17 -12.04 6.18
CA GLY A 378 -28.54 -11.45 7.46
C GLY A 378 -27.69 -11.88 8.66
N GLU A 379 -26.72 -12.80 8.50
CA GLU A 379 -25.77 -13.12 9.57
C GLU A 379 -24.68 -12.07 9.69
N ARG A 380 -24.23 -11.87 10.93
CA ARG A 380 -23.19 -10.94 11.31
C ARG A 380 -21.94 -11.70 11.73
N LEU A 381 -20.82 -11.42 11.08
CA LEU A 381 -19.47 -11.81 11.45
C LEU A 381 -18.85 -10.72 12.34
N ARG A 382 -18.26 -11.10 13.48
CA ARG A 382 -17.44 -10.23 14.32
C ARG A 382 -16.10 -10.89 14.59
N LEU A 383 -15.01 -10.15 14.36
CA LEU A 383 -13.65 -10.55 14.72
C LEU A 383 -13.22 -9.82 16.00
N ASP A 384 -12.67 -10.57 16.94
CA ASP A 384 -12.07 -10.02 18.15
C ASP A 384 -10.63 -9.54 17.87
N THR A 385 -9.92 -9.14 18.92
CA THR A 385 -8.53 -8.71 18.81
C THR A 385 -7.58 -9.87 18.55
N ALA A 386 -6.54 -9.64 17.74
CA ALA A 386 -5.51 -10.62 17.47
C ALA A 386 -4.78 -11.07 18.75
N SER A 387 -4.69 -12.39 18.93
CA SER A 387 -3.99 -13.01 20.07
C SER A 387 -2.47 -12.86 19.94
N ARG A 388 -1.93 -12.92 18.73
CA ARG A 388 -0.54 -12.60 18.36
C ARG A 388 -0.51 -12.12 16.91
N GLY A 389 0.61 -11.55 16.48
CA GLY A 389 0.72 -10.90 15.18
C GLY A 389 -0.08 -9.60 15.12
N LEU A 390 -0.28 -9.09 13.90
CA LEU A 390 -0.87 -7.77 13.67
C LEU A 390 -2.01 -7.77 12.65
N ARG A 391 -1.91 -8.57 11.59
CA ARG A 391 -2.79 -8.48 10.41
C ARG A 391 -3.47 -9.81 10.11
N CYS A 392 -4.79 -9.86 10.10
CA CYS A 392 -5.53 -11.00 9.56
C CYS A 392 -6.14 -10.68 8.19
N CYS A 393 -6.32 -11.69 7.35
CA CYS A 393 -6.89 -11.55 6.01
C CYS A 393 -8.25 -12.23 5.96
N VAL A 394 -9.25 -11.53 5.42
CA VAL A 394 -10.58 -12.09 5.12
C VAL A 394 -10.78 -12.09 3.62
N ALA A 395 -10.90 -13.27 3.02
CA ALA A 395 -11.28 -13.42 1.62
C ALA A 395 -12.76 -13.80 1.52
N VAL A 396 -13.44 -13.29 0.49
CA VAL A 396 -14.79 -13.72 0.12
C VAL A 396 -14.75 -14.37 -1.25
N ARG A 397 -15.46 -15.48 -1.38
CA ARG A 397 -15.56 -16.22 -2.63
C ARG A 397 -16.16 -15.34 -3.73
N GLY A 398 -15.48 -15.29 -4.87
CA GLY A 398 -15.80 -14.41 -5.99
C GLY A 398 -14.95 -13.14 -6.02
N GLY A 399 -14.43 -12.69 -4.88
CA GLY A 399 -13.78 -11.38 -4.76
C GLY A 399 -14.80 -10.23 -4.61
N LEU A 400 -14.29 -9.04 -4.36
CA LEU A 400 -14.99 -7.77 -4.22
C LEU A 400 -15.07 -7.04 -5.57
N ASP A 401 -16.28 -6.59 -5.90
CA ASP A 401 -16.57 -5.83 -7.13
C ASP A 401 -16.26 -4.33 -6.94
N LEU A 402 -14.99 -4.02 -6.77
CA LEU A 402 -14.48 -2.66 -6.59
C LEU A 402 -13.74 -2.17 -7.84
N PRO A 403 -13.75 -0.86 -8.13
CA PRO A 403 -12.98 -0.31 -9.24
C PRO A 403 -11.47 -0.47 -8.99
N GLU A 404 -10.72 -0.71 -10.06
CA GLU A 404 -9.26 -0.68 -10.03
C GLU A 404 -8.77 0.76 -10.20
N VAL A 405 -7.73 1.09 -9.44
CA VAL A 405 -6.95 2.33 -9.60
C VAL A 405 -5.55 1.94 -10.02
N LEU A 406 -5.18 2.32 -11.24
CA LEU A 406 -3.90 1.97 -11.85
C LEU A 406 -3.65 0.45 -11.88
N GLY A 407 -4.69 -0.31 -12.25
CA GLY A 407 -4.63 -1.77 -12.40
C GLY A 407 -4.61 -2.58 -11.09
N SER A 408 -4.98 -1.96 -9.96
CA SER A 408 -5.03 -2.64 -8.64
C SER A 408 -6.12 -2.04 -7.75
N ARG A 409 -6.69 -2.87 -6.87
CA ARG A 409 -7.65 -2.52 -5.81
C ARG A 409 -6.99 -2.26 -4.45
N SER A 410 -5.66 -2.26 -4.38
CA SER A 410 -4.95 -2.06 -3.11
C SER A 410 -5.00 -0.63 -2.58
N THR A 411 -5.20 -0.45 -1.29
CA THR A 411 -4.99 0.87 -0.66
C THR A 411 -3.50 1.09 -0.37
N ASP A 412 -2.90 2.13 -0.93
CA ASP A 412 -1.58 2.62 -0.51
C ASP A 412 -1.73 3.77 0.49
N VAL A 413 -1.32 3.54 1.74
CA VAL A 413 -1.44 4.55 2.80
C VAL A 413 -0.42 5.68 2.72
N LEU A 414 0.69 5.50 1.99
CA LEU A 414 1.72 6.52 1.84
C LEU A 414 1.29 7.57 0.82
N SER A 415 0.90 7.14 -0.38
CA SER A 415 0.46 8.04 -1.44
C SER A 415 -1.03 8.39 -1.36
N GLY A 416 -1.85 7.54 -0.77
CA GLY A 416 -3.31 7.65 -0.83
C GLY A 416 -3.91 7.14 -2.15
N THR A 417 -3.14 6.44 -2.98
CA THR A 417 -3.64 5.82 -4.23
C THR A 417 -4.42 4.53 -3.93
N GLY A 418 -5.54 4.34 -4.63
CA GLY A 418 -6.44 3.20 -4.44
C GLY A 418 -7.68 3.56 -3.63
N PRO A 419 -8.48 2.55 -3.23
CA PRO A 419 -9.68 2.80 -2.43
C PRO A 419 -9.32 3.33 -1.04
N ASP A 420 -10.18 4.18 -0.49
CA ASP A 420 -10.08 4.65 0.89
C ASP A 420 -10.11 3.46 1.89
N PRO A 421 -9.52 3.63 3.09
CA PRO A 421 -9.72 2.67 4.17
C PRO A 421 -11.20 2.43 4.44
N VAL A 422 -11.57 1.16 4.63
CA VAL A 422 -12.96 0.74 4.81
C VAL A 422 -13.57 1.44 6.04
N ALA A 423 -14.77 1.98 5.89
CA ALA A 423 -15.50 2.72 6.90
C ALA A 423 -16.81 1.99 7.32
N ALA A 424 -17.34 2.37 8.49
CA ALA A 424 -18.65 1.89 8.91
C ALA A 424 -19.74 2.42 7.98
N GLY A 425 -20.63 1.54 7.55
CA GLY A 425 -21.69 1.83 6.58
C GLY A 425 -21.31 1.51 5.13
N ASP A 426 -20.04 1.19 4.84
CA ASP A 426 -19.64 0.78 3.51
C ASP A 426 -20.33 -0.53 3.10
N GLU A 427 -20.71 -0.60 1.84
CA GLU A 427 -21.20 -1.83 1.22
C GLU A 427 -20.13 -2.34 0.27
N LEU A 428 -19.59 -3.52 0.56
CA LEU A 428 -18.57 -4.17 -0.26
C LEU A 428 -19.26 -5.18 -1.18
N PRO A 429 -19.56 -4.84 -2.44
CA PRO A 429 -20.22 -5.75 -3.37
C PRO A 429 -19.31 -6.94 -3.67
N VAL A 430 -19.90 -8.11 -3.87
CA VAL A 430 -19.18 -9.36 -4.16
C VAL A 430 -19.48 -9.81 -5.58
N HIS A 431 -18.45 -10.17 -6.34
CA HIS A 431 -18.63 -10.64 -7.71
C HIS A 431 -19.44 -11.94 -7.77
N PRO A 432 -20.23 -12.16 -8.84
CA PRO A 432 -20.84 -13.46 -9.10
C PRO A 432 -19.78 -14.56 -9.20
N VAL A 433 -20.01 -15.66 -8.49
CA VAL A 433 -19.09 -16.80 -8.48
C VAL A 433 -19.20 -17.59 -9.80
N PRO A 434 -18.12 -17.80 -10.55
CA PRO A 434 -18.14 -18.67 -11.73
C PRO A 434 -18.49 -20.12 -11.35
N ALA A 435 -19.31 -20.78 -12.17
CA ALA A 435 -19.65 -22.18 -11.95
C ALA A 435 -18.41 -23.09 -12.01
N GLY A 436 -18.38 -24.13 -11.17
CA GLY A 436 -17.37 -25.21 -11.25
C GLY A 436 -16.07 -25.02 -10.47
N ARG A 437 -15.90 -23.92 -9.70
CA ARG A 437 -14.75 -23.79 -8.79
C ARG A 437 -15.05 -24.43 -7.43
N ALA A 438 -14.21 -25.32 -6.94
CA ALA A 438 -14.34 -25.84 -5.58
C ALA A 438 -13.85 -24.83 -4.53
N VAL A 439 -14.21 -25.04 -3.27
CA VAL A 439 -13.53 -24.42 -2.12
C VAL A 439 -12.43 -25.36 -1.62
N GLY A 440 -11.44 -24.82 -0.92
CA GLY A 440 -10.35 -25.58 -0.33
C GLY A 440 -10.78 -26.42 0.88
N LEU A 441 -9.85 -27.25 1.37
CA LEU A 441 -9.96 -27.91 2.67
C LEU A 441 -9.27 -27.05 3.74
N PRO A 442 -9.52 -27.26 5.04
CA PRO A 442 -8.73 -26.63 6.09
C PRO A 442 -7.22 -26.86 5.90
N GLU A 443 -6.43 -25.80 6.06
CA GLU A 443 -4.97 -25.79 5.91
C GLU A 443 -4.31 -25.29 7.20
N PRO A 444 -3.06 -25.70 7.52
CA PRO A 444 -2.27 -25.03 8.55
C PRO A 444 -1.94 -23.58 8.11
N PRO A 445 -1.72 -22.64 9.04
CA PRO A 445 -1.32 -21.27 8.67
C PRO A 445 -0.03 -21.25 7.84
N GLU A 446 0.02 -20.43 6.78
CA GLU A 446 1.22 -20.27 5.94
C GLU A 446 2.37 -19.55 6.66
N VAL A 447 2.05 -18.68 7.62
CA VAL A 447 3.02 -17.89 8.36
C VAL A 447 3.03 -18.35 9.81
N GLU A 448 4.20 -18.80 10.26
CA GLU A 448 4.45 -19.08 11.67
C GLU A 448 4.75 -17.78 12.40
N ILE A 449 3.78 -17.32 13.19
CA ILE A 449 3.90 -16.10 14.00
C ILE A 449 4.31 -16.51 15.42
N PRO A 450 5.45 -16.04 15.95
CA PRO A 450 5.90 -16.34 17.31
C PRO A 450 4.86 -15.93 18.36
N ASP A 451 4.83 -16.64 19.49
CA ASP A 451 3.96 -16.28 20.59
C ASP A 451 4.38 -14.97 21.25
N ARG A 452 3.47 -14.33 21.99
CA ARG A 452 3.78 -13.07 22.67
C ARG A 452 4.94 -13.24 23.64
N GLY A 453 5.97 -12.41 23.49
CA GLY A 453 7.19 -12.46 24.30
C GLY A 453 8.31 -13.31 23.69
N GLU A 454 8.03 -14.05 22.62
CA GLU A 454 9.08 -14.70 21.82
C GLU A 454 9.68 -13.71 20.81
N THR A 455 10.94 -13.93 20.45
CA THR A 455 11.67 -13.12 19.49
C THR A 455 11.41 -13.62 18.06
N ALA A 456 10.93 -12.73 17.18
CA ALA A 456 10.84 -13.00 15.75
C ALA A 456 12.24 -12.95 15.10
N VAL A 457 12.53 -13.89 14.22
CA VAL A 457 13.81 -13.92 13.48
C VAL A 457 13.53 -13.65 12.00
N LEU A 458 14.21 -12.64 11.45
CA LEU A 458 14.12 -12.27 10.04
C LEU A 458 15.48 -12.46 9.37
N ARG A 459 15.52 -13.22 8.28
CA ARG A 459 16.74 -13.41 7.50
C ARG A 459 16.93 -12.25 6.52
N ILE A 460 18.18 -11.81 6.38
CA ILE A 460 18.57 -10.64 5.61
C ILE A 460 19.74 -10.95 4.68
N VAL A 461 19.81 -10.22 3.57
CA VAL A 461 20.94 -10.18 2.65
C VAL A 461 21.60 -8.80 2.78
N PRO A 462 22.91 -8.70 3.10
CA PRO A 462 23.61 -7.43 3.16
C PRO A 462 23.56 -6.66 1.83
N GLY A 463 23.60 -5.33 1.93
CA GLY A 463 23.55 -4.42 0.79
C GLY A 463 22.16 -3.82 0.56
N PRO A 464 22.04 -2.90 -0.42
CA PRO A 464 23.06 -2.52 -1.41
C PRO A 464 24.17 -1.59 -0.93
N ARG A 465 24.04 -0.99 0.26
CA ARG A 465 24.99 -0.01 0.83
C ARG A 465 25.59 -0.46 2.16
N ASP A 466 25.82 -1.77 2.32
CA ASP A 466 26.55 -2.30 3.48
C ASP A 466 27.97 -1.71 3.59
N ASP A 467 28.57 -1.28 2.48
CA ASP A 467 29.85 -0.55 2.43
C ASP A 467 29.82 0.87 3.01
N TRP A 468 28.64 1.39 3.39
CA TRP A 468 28.48 2.66 4.10
C TRP A 468 28.57 2.53 5.61
N PHE A 469 28.69 1.31 6.12
CA PHE A 469 28.69 1.02 7.55
C PHE A 469 30.03 0.42 7.97
N THR A 470 30.34 0.56 9.25
CA THR A 470 31.49 -0.14 9.84
C THR A 470 31.20 -1.65 9.90
N PRO A 471 32.22 -2.53 9.81
CA PRO A 471 32.03 -3.97 10.00
C PRO A 471 31.33 -4.30 11.33
N GLU A 472 31.60 -3.52 12.37
CA GLU A 472 30.98 -3.61 13.68
C GLU A 472 29.48 -3.33 13.63
N SER A 473 29.00 -2.50 12.71
CA SER A 473 27.58 -2.17 12.55
C SER A 473 26.78 -3.33 11.97
N LEU A 474 27.33 -4.08 11.01
CA LEU A 474 26.65 -5.28 10.51
C LEU A 474 26.59 -6.36 11.62
N ALA A 475 27.68 -6.56 12.35
CA ALA A 475 27.70 -7.46 13.50
C ALA A 475 26.71 -7.02 14.59
N ALA A 476 26.62 -5.72 14.85
CA ALA A 476 25.66 -5.10 15.76
C ALA A 476 24.21 -5.32 15.32
N LEU A 477 23.91 -5.19 14.03
CA LEU A 477 22.57 -5.41 13.48
C LEU A 477 22.07 -6.84 13.77
N THR A 478 22.94 -7.83 13.57
CA THR A 478 22.59 -9.26 13.71
C THR A 478 22.77 -9.80 15.12
N GLY A 479 23.62 -9.16 15.93
CA GLY A 479 24.02 -9.63 17.26
C GLY A 479 23.10 -9.16 18.39
N ARG A 480 22.12 -8.29 18.13
CA ARG A 480 21.23 -7.74 19.14
C ARG A 480 19.75 -7.95 18.79
N THR A 481 18.91 -7.76 19.80
CA THR A 481 17.46 -7.75 19.66
C THR A 481 16.97 -6.32 19.48
N TRP A 482 16.07 -6.12 18.53
CA TRP A 482 15.43 -4.85 18.20
C TRP A 482 13.97 -4.89 18.60
N ARG A 483 13.54 -3.91 19.39
CA ARG A 483 12.15 -3.83 19.86
C ARG A 483 11.33 -2.93 18.96
N VAL A 484 10.20 -3.44 18.46
CA VAL A 484 9.34 -2.69 17.53
C VAL A 484 8.65 -1.53 18.25
N ALA A 485 8.79 -0.33 17.70
CA ALA A 485 8.22 0.90 18.24
C ALA A 485 6.74 1.07 17.85
N THR A 486 6.00 1.86 18.65
CA THR A 486 4.57 2.14 18.49
C THR A 486 4.21 2.96 17.26
N ASN A 487 5.17 3.68 16.68
CA ASN A 487 4.99 4.45 15.45
C ASN A 487 5.21 3.61 14.16
N SER A 488 5.14 2.28 14.25
CA SER A 488 5.24 1.36 13.11
C SER A 488 3.92 1.25 12.33
N ASN A 489 3.98 1.09 11.01
CA ASN A 489 2.82 0.93 10.15
C ASN A 489 3.15 0.14 8.86
N ARG A 490 2.28 0.17 7.85
CA ARG A 490 2.48 -0.53 6.57
C ARG A 490 3.57 0.07 5.67
N VAL A 491 4.01 1.30 5.94
CA VAL A 491 5.15 1.93 5.24
C VAL A 491 6.45 1.32 5.76
N GLY A 492 6.55 1.15 7.08
CA GLY A 492 7.70 0.48 7.68
C GLY A 492 7.58 0.22 9.17
N VAL A 493 8.33 -0.78 9.62
CA VAL A 493 8.55 -1.11 11.02
C VAL A 493 9.70 -0.27 11.54
N ARG A 494 9.45 0.46 12.61
CA ARG A 494 10.43 1.29 13.31
C ARG A 494 10.84 0.59 14.59
N PHE A 495 12.07 0.78 15.03
CA PHE A 495 12.58 0.19 16.26
C PHE A 495 12.82 1.25 17.32
N GLU A 496 12.70 0.86 18.58
CA GLU A 496 13.13 1.66 19.71
C GLU A 496 14.65 1.85 19.68
N GLU A 497 15.13 2.94 20.29
CA GLU A 497 16.57 3.12 20.47
C GLU A 497 17.15 1.97 21.28
N PRO A 498 18.29 1.37 20.86
CA PRO A 498 18.92 0.29 21.60
C PRO A 498 19.24 0.73 23.03
N GLN A 499 18.80 -0.05 24.01
CA GLN A 499 19.19 0.18 25.42
C GLN A 499 20.64 -0.23 25.67
N ASP A 500 21.14 -1.20 24.88
CA ASP A 500 22.49 -1.75 24.98
C ASP A 500 23.34 -1.43 23.74
N GLY A 501 24.43 -0.69 23.96
CA GLY A 501 25.42 -0.34 22.94
C GLY A 501 25.04 0.82 22.02
N PRO A 502 26.00 1.36 21.25
CA PRO A 502 25.73 2.47 20.34
C PRO A 502 24.81 2.03 19.19
N ALA A 503 24.14 3.00 18.58
CA ALA A 503 23.41 2.86 17.33
C ALA A 503 24.35 2.45 16.17
N LEU A 504 23.78 2.05 15.03
CA LEU A 504 24.57 1.65 13.86
C LEU A 504 25.36 2.85 13.33
N GLU A 505 26.66 2.66 13.13
CA GLU A 505 27.59 3.71 12.73
C GLU A 505 27.86 3.66 11.22
N ARG A 506 27.71 4.81 10.58
CA ARG A 506 28.07 4.99 9.17
C ARG A 506 29.55 5.34 9.07
N SER A 507 30.29 4.59 8.25
CA SER A 507 31.67 4.91 7.87
C SER A 507 31.74 6.09 6.88
N ARG A 508 30.63 6.37 6.19
CA ARG A 508 30.45 7.47 5.23
C ARG A 508 29.35 8.42 5.69
N THR A 509 29.69 9.69 5.87
CA THR A 509 28.80 10.71 6.45
C THR A 509 28.23 11.68 5.41
N GLU A 510 28.67 11.60 4.16
CA GLU A 510 28.08 12.36 3.06
C GLU A 510 26.59 12.02 2.84
N GLU A 511 25.85 12.94 2.21
CA GLU A 511 24.45 12.69 1.81
C GLU A 511 24.43 11.68 0.65
N LEU A 512 23.63 10.62 0.80
CA LEU A 512 23.40 9.67 -0.27
C LEU A 512 22.38 10.27 -1.25
N ALA A 513 22.77 10.39 -2.52
CA ALA A 513 21.83 10.73 -3.58
C ALA A 513 20.69 9.70 -3.60
N SER A 514 19.46 10.16 -3.79
CA SER A 514 18.29 9.27 -3.76
C SER A 514 18.45 8.09 -4.71
N GLU A 515 18.22 6.88 -4.20
CA GLU A 515 18.29 5.64 -4.95
C GLU A 515 16.98 4.84 -4.81
N GLY A 516 16.76 3.89 -5.71
CA GLY A 516 15.59 3.01 -5.64
C GLY A 516 15.65 2.09 -4.40
N VAL A 517 14.52 1.95 -3.72
CA VAL A 517 14.36 1.14 -2.50
C VAL A 517 13.39 0.00 -2.77
N VAL A 518 13.56 -1.13 -2.09
CA VAL A 518 12.69 -2.31 -2.22
C VAL A 518 12.04 -2.69 -0.90
N THR A 519 10.92 -3.41 -0.97
CA THR A 519 10.28 -3.97 0.22
C THR A 519 11.26 -4.89 0.95
N GLY A 520 11.33 -4.77 2.27
CA GLY A 520 12.30 -5.48 3.09
C GLY A 520 13.61 -4.73 3.34
N SER A 521 13.86 -3.59 2.70
CA SER A 521 15.05 -2.79 2.96
C SER A 521 15.12 -2.31 4.41
N LEU A 522 16.26 -2.55 5.06
CA LEU A 522 16.65 -1.97 6.35
C LEU A 522 17.43 -0.69 6.09
N GLN A 523 16.71 0.41 5.99
CA GLN A 523 17.29 1.73 5.78
C GLN A 523 17.75 2.32 7.12
N VAL A 524 18.95 2.91 7.17
CA VAL A 524 19.53 3.47 8.40
C VAL A 524 19.71 4.99 8.28
N PRO A 525 18.84 5.80 8.92
CA PRO A 525 19.01 7.25 9.01
C PRO A 525 20.22 7.65 9.87
N HIS A 526 20.46 8.96 10.01
CA HIS A 526 21.53 9.50 10.86
C HIS A 526 21.43 9.11 12.33
N SER A 527 20.24 8.73 12.82
CA SER A 527 20.06 8.21 14.18
C SER A 527 20.75 6.86 14.42
N GLY A 528 21.09 6.12 13.35
CA GLY A 528 21.67 4.78 13.45
C GLY A 528 20.65 3.69 13.84
N VAL A 529 19.37 4.03 13.97
CA VAL A 529 18.29 3.06 14.23
C VAL A 529 17.64 2.69 12.89
N PRO A 530 17.64 1.41 12.48
CA PRO A 530 17.10 1.01 11.19
C PRO A 530 15.58 1.21 11.12
N VAL A 531 15.08 1.37 9.90
CA VAL A 531 13.66 1.27 9.55
C VAL A 531 13.52 0.16 8.53
N LEU A 532 12.68 -0.84 8.83
CA LEU A 532 12.36 -1.93 7.92
C LEU A 532 11.18 -1.53 7.03
N PHE A 533 11.41 -1.35 5.74
CA PHE A 533 10.38 -0.98 4.78
C PHE A 533 9.43 -2.14 4.43
N LEU A 534 8.13 -1.86 4.44
CA LEU A 534 7.03 -2.80 4.16
C LEU A 534 6.28 -2.39 2.89
N ALA A 535 5.12 -3.00 2.60
CA ALA A 535 4.42 -2.92 1.31
C ALA A 535 4.18 -1.49 0.77
N ASP A 536 3.98 -0.50 1.64
CA ASP A 536 3.68 0.89 1.25
C ASP A 536 4.92 1.80 1.37
N HIS A 537 6.13 1.23 1.27
CA HIS A 537 7.38 1.98 1.37
C HIS A 537 7.56 3.00 0.23
N PRO A 538 8.30 4.10 0.45
CA PRO A 538 8.64 5.01 -0.63
C PRO A 538 9.50 4.31 -1.68
N VAL A 539 9.29 4.63 -2.96
CA VAL A 539 10.01 3.97 -4.07
C VAL A 539 11.47 4.42 -4.16
N THR A 540 11.79 5.64 -3.71
CA THR A 540 13.16 6.14 -3.57
C THR A 540 13.47 6.55 -2.13
N GLY A 541 14.76 6.55 -1.78
CA GLY A 541 15.23 6.98 -0.45
C GLY A 541 16.65 7.54 -0.48
N GLY A 542 16.93 8.49 0.42
CA GLY A 542 18.24 9.16 0.54
C GLY A 542 19.08 8.69 1.73
N TYR A 543 18.74 7.57 2.36
CA TYR A 543 19.52 6.96 3.43
C TYR A 543 20.01 5.58 3.02
N PRO A 544 21.22 5.19 3.43
CA PRO A 544 21.82 3.92 3.03
C PRO A 544 21.03 2.73 3.59
N VAL A 545 20.85 1.72 2.75
CA VAL A 545 20.26 0.42 3.13
C VAL A 545 21.38 -0.56 3.46
N ILE A 546 21.43 -0.98 4.72
CA ILE A 546 22.50 -1.89 5.21
C ILE A 546 22.24 -3.35 4.78
N ALA A 547 20.97 -3.75 4.70
CA ALA A 547 20.56 -5.10 4.31
C ALA A 547 19.09 -5.12 3.88
N VAL A 548 18.66 -6.22 3.25
CA VAL A 548 17.27 -6.42 2.81
C VAL A 548 16.76 -7.77 3.32
N VAL A 549 15.57 -7.78 3.94
CA VAL A 549 14.89 -9.00 4.39
C VAL A 549 14.56 -9.90 3.19
N VAL A 550 14.78 -11.20 3.32
CA VAL A 550 14.47 -12.15 2.26
C VAL A 550 12.96 -12.19 2.00
N PRO A 551 12.49 -12.35 0.74
CA PRO A 551 11.07 -12.31 0.41
C PRO A 551 10.18 -13.26 1.24
N ARG A 552 10.74 -14.42 1.63
CA ARG A 552 10.02 -15.44 2.42
C ARG A 552 9.70 -14.99 3.84
N ASP A 553 10.44 -14.04 4.40
CA ASP A 553 10.26 -13.55 5.76
C ASP A 553 9.45 -12.23 5.80
N LEU A 554 9.13 -11.64 4.63
CA LEU A 554 8.28 -10.45 4.54
C LEU A 554 6.86 -10.66 5.12
N PRO A 555 6.19 -11.81 4.91
CA PRO A 555 4.93 -12.10 5.59
C PRO A 555 5.04 -12.03 7.12
N LEU A 556 6.12 -12.56 7.70
CA LEU A 556 6.38 -12.48 9.14
C LEU A 556 6.71 -11.04 9.57
N ALA A 557 7.48 -10.30 8.76
CA ALA A 557 7.76 -8.88 9.00
C ALA A 557 6.47 -8.04 9.05
N ALA A 558 5.47 -8.38 8.23
CA ALA A 558 4.15 -7.79 8.25
C ALA A 558 3.30 -8.19 9.48
N GLN A 559 3.76 -9.09 10.34
CA GLN A 559 3.07 -9.47 11.57
C GLN A 559 3.69 -8.84 12.82
N LEU A 560 4.78 -8.09 12.67
CA LEU A 560 5.48 -7.42 13.77
C LEU A 560 4.60 -6.33 14.40
N ALA A 561 4.13 -6.58 15.62
CA ALA A 561 3.35 -5.64 16.41
C ALA A 561 4.28 -4.77 17.29
N PRO A 562 3.85 -3.57 17.73
CA PRO A 562 4.57 -2.81 18.73
C PRO A 562 4.91 -3.62 19.98
N GLY A 563 6.16 -3.54 20.43
CA GLY A 563 6.69 -4.33 21.54
C GLY A 563 7.06 -5.78 21.18
N THR A 564 7.00 -6.19 19.93
CA THR A 564 7.63 -7.43 19.47
C THR A 564 9.15 -7.26 19.44
N ASP A 565 9.86 -8.28 19.90
CA ASP A 565 11.32 -8.35 19.81
C ASP A 565 11.72 -9.05 18.52
N VAL A 566 12.71 -8.50 17.82
CA VAL A 566 13.16 -8.97 16.50
C VAL A 566 14.66 -9.16 16.48
N ARG A 567 15.14 -10.24 15.87
CA ARG A 567 16.55 -10.48 15.58
C ARG A 567 16.76 -10.69 14.10
N PHE A 568 17.87 -10.18 13.58
CA PHE A 568 18.25 -10.35 12.18
C PHE A 568 19.35 -11.40 12.03
N GLU A 569 19.24 -12.23 11.00
CA GLU A 569 20.25 -13.23 10.66
C GLU A 569 20.66 -13.11 9.20
N VAL A 570 21.95 -13.24 8.90
CA VAL A 570 22.39 -13.26 7.49
C VAL A 570 21.93 -14.56 6.85
N ALA A 571 21.21 -14.46 5.74
CA ALA A 571 20.70 -15.60 5.01
C ALA A 571 21.83 -16.44 4.41
N GLU A 572 21.74 -17.77 4.53
CA GLU A 572 22.63 -18.68 3.82
C GLU A 572 22.25 -18.78 2.33
N VAL A 573 23.20 -19.21 1.48
CA VAL A 573 22.99 -19.36 0.02
C VAL A 573 21.75 -20.21 -0.30
N ALA A 574 21.46 -21.25 0.49
CA ALA A 574 20.28 -22.12 0.30
C ALA A 574 18.94 -21.40 0.54
N ASP A 575 18.92 -20.41 1.42
CA ASP A 575 17.73 -19.60 1.72
C ASP A 575 17.40 -18.61 0.61
N THR A 576 18.41 -18.20 -0.16
CA THR A 576 18.23 -17.35 -1.35
C THR A 576 17.81 -18.14 -2.60
N ALA A 577 17.85 -19.47 -2.58
CA ALA A 577 17.64 -20.33 -3.76
C ALA A 577 16.24 -20.96 -3.84
N ARG A 578 15.50 -21.04 -2.73
CA ARG A 578 14.14 -21.61 -2.69
C ARG A 578 13.12 -20.54 -3.07
N THR A 579 12.62 -20.62 -4.30
CA THR A 579 11.62 -19.69 -4.85
C THR A 579 10.25 -19.90 -4.22
N SER A 580 9.55 -18.80 -3.91
CA SER A 580 8.09 -18.78 -3.74
C SER A 580 7.39 -19.34 -5.00
N PRO A 581 6.17 -19.90 -4.89
CA PRO A 581 5.42 -20.34 -6.07
C PRO A 581 5.25 -19.17 -7.06
N PRO A 582 5.24 -19.44 -8.38
CA PRO A 582 5.29 -18.41 -9.40
C PRO A 582 4.14 -17.41 -9.22
N GLN A 583 4.50 -16.13 -9.06
CA GLN A 583 3.59 -15.02 -9.27
C GLN A 583 3.09 -15.08 -10.72
N ALA A 584 1.77 -15.05 -10.93
CA ALA A 584 1.21 -15.05 -12.27
C ALA A 584 1.77 -13.84 -13.04
N ALA A 585 2.41 -14.11 -14.18
CA ALA A 585 2.91 -13.06 -15.06
C ALA A 585 1.73 -12.15 -15.49
N PRO A 586 1.92 -10.83 -15.59
CA PRO A 586 0.89 -9.97 -16.15
C PRO A 586 0.58 -10.45 -17.58
N PHE A 587 -0.71 -10.55 -17.88
CA PHE A 587 -1.20 -10.84 -19.22
C PHE A 587 -0.57 -9.86 -20.20
N GLN A 588 0.26 -10.35 -21.12
CA GLN A 588 0.64 -9.57 -22.29
C GLN A 588 -0.64 -9.35 -23.11
N THR A 589 -1.16 -8.12 -23.07
CA THR A 589 -2.14 -7.65 -24.04
C THR A 589 -1.45 -7.61 -25.40
N SER A 590 -1.52 -8.72 -26.13
CA SER A 590 -1.21 -8.69 -27.56
C SER A 590 -2.23 -7.75 -28.23
N PRO A 591 -1.80 -6.81 -29.09
CA PRO A 591 -2.74 -6.02 -29.87
C PRO A 591 -3.62 -6.97 -30.70
N PRO A 592 -4.90 -6.61 -30.97
CA PRO A 592 -5.81 -7.47 -31.70
C PRO A 592 -5.18 -7.80 -33.06
N GLN A 593 -4.96 -9.09 -33.31
CA GLN A 593 -4.55 -9.56 -34.62
C GLN A 593 -5.59 -9.08 -35.64
N SER A 594 -5.15 -8.24 -36.57
CA SER A 594 -5.90 -7.87 -37.76
C SER A 594 -6.38 -9.14 -38.45
N THR A 595 -7.70 -9.28 -38.55
CA THR A 595 -8.38 -10.34 -39.28
C THR A 595 -7.84 -10.44 -40.71
N PRO A 596 -7.58 -11.64 -41.23
CA PRO A 596 -7.14 -11.79 -42.61
C PRO A 596 -8.30 -11.45 -43.55
N SER A 597 -8.08 -10.43 -44.39
CA SER A 597 -8.97 -10.08 -45.50
C SER A 597 -9.22 -11.30 -46.39
N GLN A 598 -10.49 -11.63 -46.61
CA GLN A 598 -10.88 -12.66 -47.56
C GLN A 598 -10.47 -12.28 -48.99
N PRO A 599 -10.02 -13.24 -49.83
CA PRO A 599 -9.67 -12.96 -51.21
C PRO A 599 -10.94 -12.81 -52.07
N THR A 600 -11.05 -11.68 -52.76
CA THR A 600 -11.97 -11.47 -53.89
C THR A 600 -11.61 -12.43 -55.05
N PRO A 601 -12.59 -13.02 -55.74
CA PRO A 601 -12.32 -13.99 -56.80
C PRO A 601 -11.85 -13.31 -58.08
N ASP A 602 -10.73 -13.80 -58.60
CA ASP A 602 -10.10 -13.35 -59.83
C ASP A 602 -10.90 -13.85 -61.05
N GLN A 603 -11.33 -12.91 -61.89
CA GLN A 603 -11.97 -13.22 -63.18
C GLN A 603 -10.90 -13.66 -64.17
N THR A 604 -10.75 -14.97 -64.35
CA THR A 604 -9.93 -15.50 -65.43
C THR A 604 -10.73 -15.55 -66.74
N THR A 605 -10.17 -14.87 -67.71
CA THR A 605 -10.55 -14.76 -69.12
C THR A 605 -10.69 -16.13 -69.80
N ARG A 606 -11.85 -16.33 -70.45
CA ARG A 606 -12.03 -17.37 -71.49
C ARG A 606 -11.33 -16.94 -72.77
N THR A 607 -10.42 -17.78 -73.25
CA THR A 607 -10.11 -18.00 -74.67
C THR A 607 -10.18 -19.53 -74.85
N GLY A 608 -11.15 -20.09 -75.60
CA GLY A 608 -11.02 -20.47 -77.01
C GLY A 608 -9.87 -21.49 -77.20
N GLU A 609 -10.00 -22.73 -77.68
CA GLU A 609 -10.96 -23.36 -78.59
C GLU A 609 -10.65 -24.89 -78.67
N SER A 610 -11.68 -25.68 -78.97
CA SER A 610 -11.68 -26.91 -79.80
C SER A 610 -11.00 -28.21 -79.32
N ALA A 611 -11.82 -29.18 -78.85
CA ALA A 611 -12.20 -30.40 -79.60
C ALA A 611 -13.30 -31.17 -78.84
#